data_AF-A0A6J7SUD4-F1
#
_entry.id   AF-A0A6J7SUD4-F1
#
_cell.length_a   1.000
_cell.length_b   1.000
_cell.length_c   1.000
_cell.angle_alpha   90.00
_cell.angle_beta   90.00
_cell.angle_gamma   90.00
#
_symmetry.space_group_name_H-M   'P 1'
#
loop_
_entity.id
_entity.type
_entity.pdbx_description
1 polymer ?
#
loop_
_entity_poly.entity_id
_entity_poly.type
_entity_poly.pdbx_seq_one_letter_code
_entity_poly.pdbx_strand_id
1 'polypeptide(L)' 'MALKIAVVGTGYVGLTTGACLAHLGHKVVGADIDPQKI' A
#
# COMPACT_ATOMS: atom_id res chain seq x y z
N MET A 1 11.79 5.09 -12.92
CA MET A 1 10.70 6.08 -12.77
C MET A 1 9.89 5.73 -11.53
N ALA A 2 9.62 6.70 -10.64
CA ALA A 2 8.76 6.49 -9.48
C ALA A 2 7.28 6.64 -9.88
N LEU A 3 6.44 5.67 -9.52
CA LEU A 3 5.00 5.67 -9.80
C LEU A 3 4.20 6.08 -8.56
N LYS A 4 2.96 6.55 -8.78
CA LYS A 4 1.96 6.73 -7.72
C LYS A 4 1.03 5.52 -7.74
N ILE A 5 0.96 4.78 -6.64
CA ILE A 5 0.24 3.50 -6.56
C ILE A 5 -0.75 3.56 -5.39
N ALA A 6 -2.00 3.16 -5.64
CA ALA A 6 -3.01 2.97 -4.61
C ALA A 6 -3.21 1.47 -4.38
N VAL A 7 -3.19 1.04 -3.12
CA VAL A 7 -3.48 -0.35 -2.71
C VAL A 7 -4.76 -0.34 -1.89
N VAL A 8 -5.80 -1.01 -2.38
CA VAL A 8 -7.09 -1.15 -1.70
C VAL A 8 -7.13 -2.51 -0.99
N GLY A 9 -7.26 -2.46 0.33
CA GLY A 9 -7.09 -3.58 1.27
C GLY A 9 -5.69 -3.57 1.90
N THR A 10 -5.60 -3.40 3.22
CA THR A 10 -4.35 -3.39 4.01
C THR A 10 -4.19 -4.65 4.86
N GLY A 11 -4.77 -5.78 4.41
CA GLY A 11 -4.44 -7.10 4.93
C GLY A 11 -3.03 -7.55 4.53
N TYR A 12 -2.67 -8.79 4.87
CA TYR A 12 -1.33 -9.36 4.64
C TYR A 12 -0.80 -9.10 3.21
N VAL A 13 -1.60 -9.41 2.18
CA VAL A 13 -1.18 -9.25 0.79
C VAL A 13 -0.98 -7.77 0.44
N GLY A 14 -2.01 -6.95 0.63
CA GLY A 14 -1.97 -5.55 0.22
C GLY A 14 -0.91 -4.73 0.96
N LEU A 15 -0.79 -4.90 2.28
CA LEU A 15 0.21 -4.18 3.07
C LEU A 15 1.64 -4.60 2.70
N THR A 16 1.90 -5.91 2.58
CA THR A 16 3.24 -6.42 2.21
C THR A 16 3.62 -5.94 0.81
N THR A 17 2.73 -6.06 -0.17
CA THR A 17 2.96 -5.57 -1.53
C THR A 17 3.18 -4.06 -1.55
N GLY A 18 2.36 -3.29 -0.84
CA GLY A 18 2.50 -1.84 -0.75
C GLY A 18 3.83 -1.41 -0.12
N ALA A 19 4.26 -2.10 0.94
CA ALA A 19 5.55 -1.86 1.59
C ALA A 19 6.74 -2.15 0.65
N CYS A 20 6.71 -3.28 -0.07
CA CYS A 20 7.73 -3.61 -1.07
C CYS A 20 7.78 -2.57 -2.20
N LEU A 21 6.63 -2.14 -2.73
CA LEU A 21 6.57 -1.12 -3.79
C LEU A 21 7.09 0.24 -3.30
N ALA A 22 6.79 0.61 -2.04
CA ALA A 22 7.34 1.81 -1.42
C ALA A 22 8.86 1.70 -1.25
N HIS A 23 9.36 0.54 -0.81
CA HIS A 23 10.80 0.26 -0.68
C HIS A 23 11.53 0.36 -2.03
N LEU A 24 10.88 -0.04 -3.13
CA LEU A 24 11.40 0.10 -4.49
C LEU A 24 11.35 1.55 -5.04
N GLY A 25 10.93 2.51 -4.22
CA GLY A 25 10.95 3.95 -4.53
C GLY A 25 9.68 4.49 -5.18
N HIS A 26 8.55 3.76 -5.09
CA HIS A 26 7.25 4.28 -5.52
C HIS A 26 6.54 5.02 -4.39
N LYS A 27 5.68 5.98 -4.75
CA LYS A 27 4.79 6.63 -3.78
C LYS A 27 3.52 5.79 -3.65
N VAL A 28 3.35 5.14 -2.52
CA VAL A 28 2.23 4.22 -2.27
C VAL A 28 1.27 4.82 -1.25
N VAL A 29 -0.03 4.67 -1.49
CA VAL A 29 -1.10 4.97 -0.53
C VAL A 29 -1.95 3.72 -0.32
N GLY A 30 -2.15 3.33 0.93
CA GLY A 30 -3.05 2.25 1.32
C GLY A 30 -4.44 2.79 1.70
N ALA A 31 -5.49 2.05 1.37
CA ALA A 31 -6.86 2.31 1.82
C ALA A 31 -7.48 0.99 2.29
N ASP A 32 -8.18 0.99 3.41
CA ASP A 32 -8.99 -0.15 3.87
C ASP A 32 -10.37 0.36 4.28
N ILE A 33 -11.37 -0.52 4.24
CA ILE A 33 -12.72 -0.20 4.68
C ILE A 33 -12.82 -0.20 6.21
N ASP A 34 -11.95 -0.96 6.87
CA ASP A 34 -11.90 -1.06 8.32
C ASP A 34 -11.00 0.05 8.88
N PRO A 35 -11.57 1.07 9.55
CA PRO A 35 -10.81 2.18 10.11
C PRO A 35 -9.90 1.75 11.27
N GLN A 36 -10.10 0.56 11.86
CA GLN A 36 -9.24 0.06 12.93
C GLN A 36 -7.87 -0.43 12.41
N LYS A 37 -7.70 -0.62 11.10
CA LYS A 37 -6.46 -1.12 10.49
C LYS A 37 -5.48 -0.02 10.04
N ILE A 38 -5.88 1.25 10.05
CA ILE A 38 -5.14 2.39 9.46
C ILE A 38 -4.72 3.39 10.53
#